data_AF-A0A134BBY6-F1
#
_entry.id   AF-A0A134BBY6-F1
#
_cell.length_a   1.000
_cell.length_b   1.000
_cell.length_c   1.000
_cell.angle_alpha   90.00
_cell.angle_beta   90.00
_cell.angle_gamma   90.00
#
_symmetry.space_group_name_H-M   'P 1'
#
loop_
_entity.id
_entity.type
_entity.pdbx_description
1 polymer ?
#
loop_
_entity_poly.entity_id
_entity_poly.type
_entity_poly.pdbx_seq_one_letter_code
_entity_poly.pdbx_strand_id
1 'polypeptide(L)'
;MYIRWKSITIALIDVLLAVYLILAVTSWNKPEENVAVCNEVKINISDVNNAGFLSAEEVKDILNKVKLYPLNKSMNAINPRRIEETLRTGPFVNTAQCYKTTSGIVFINITQRMPIIRIKSDNGDDYYLDDNGGILPNSKYISDLIIATGSINRIFAQYYLSSLAKEINASPFWLNQIEQIHVLPDRGIELVPRVGNQIIFLGYLPYGKYKSARERGIREFVSKKLDRLSKFYKYGMSKVGWNLYSYINLEFDNQIVCKKQLHEEAGAEKSITRSEAVDVKKNDPEVLEKKSSEVKKEKKTDGPMAEEGPTE
;
A
#
# COMPACT_ATOMS: atom_id res chain seq x y z
N MET A 1 -52.66 -81.09 -3.39
CA MET A 1 -52.20 -79.69 -3.54
C MET A 1 -51.04 -79.48 -2.56
N TYR A 2 -49.79 -79.67 -3.02
CA TYR A 2 -48.61 -79.52 -2.17
C TYR A 2 -48.30 -78.02 -2.00
N ILE A 3 -48.74 -77.43 -0.90
CA ILE A 3 -48.33 -76.07 -0.54
C ILE A 3 -46.81 -76.08 -0.35
N ARG A 4 -46.11 -75.22 -1.10
CA ARG A 4 -44.65 -75.06 -1.03
C ARG A 4 -44.29 -74.19 0.19
N TRP A 5 -44.43 -74.74 1.39
CA TRP A 5 -44.23 -74.05 2.67
C TRP A 5 -42.88 -73.30 2.73
N LYS A 6 -41.80 -73.91 2.23
CA LYS A 6 -40.46 -73.28 2.21
C LYS A 6 -40.40 -71.98 1.40
N SER A 7 -41.15 -71.88 0.30
CA SER A 7 -41.17 -70.67 -0.54
C SER A 7 -42.01 -69.56 0.10
N ILE A 8 -43.07 -69.93 0.83
CA ILE A 8 -43.94 -68.98 1.54
C ILE A 8 -43.21 -68.39 2.76
N THR A 9 -42.44 -69.20 3.50
CA THR A 9 -41.66 -68.73 4.65
C THR A 9 -40.56 -67.76 4.24
N ILE A 10 -39.87 -68.01 3.11
CA ILE A 10 -38.84 -67.10 2.60
C ILE A 10 -39.47 -65.76 2.19
N ALA A 11 -40.57 -65.81 1.43
CA ALA A 11 -41.27 -64.59 1.01
C ALA A 11 -41.77 -63.75 2.20
N LEU A 12 -42.22 -64.39 3.28
CA LEU A 12 -42.69 -63.69 4.48
C LEU A 12 -41.54 -63.04 5.26
N ILE A 13 -40.38 -63.70 5.33
CA ILE A 13 -39.15 -63.12 5.92
C ILE A 13 -38.66 -61.93 5.08
N ASP A 14 -38.65 -62.04 3.75
CA ASP A 14 -38.22 -60.95 2.87
C ASP A 14 -39.15 -59.72 3.00
N VAL A 15 -40.45 -59.93 3.13
CA VAL A 15 -41.42 -58.85 3.36
C VAL A 15 -41.18 -58.19 4.73
N LEU A 16 -40.97 -58.97 5.79
CA LEU A 16 -40.66 -58.44 7.11
C LEU A 16 -39.33 -57.66 7.11
N LEU A 17 -38.31 -58.16 6.43
CA LEU A 17 -37.03 -57.50 6.27
C LEU A 17 -37.18 -56.18 5.50
N ALA A 18 -37.96 -56.17 4.41
CA ALA A 18 -38.25 -54.96 3.65
C ALA A 18 -38.99 -53.91 4.49
N VAL A 19 -40.00 -54.31 5.28
CA VAL A 19 -40.72 -53.41 6.19
C VAL A 19 -39.77 -52.87 7.27
N TYR A 20 -38.92 -53.71 7.86
CA TYR A 20 -37.93 -53.28 8.84
C TYR A 20 -36.94 -52.27 8.24
N LEU A 21 -36.43 -52.53 7.03
CA LEU A 21 -35.51 -51.61 6.35
C LEU A 21 -36.18 -50.27 6.03
N ILE A 22 -37.45 -50.27 5.61
CA ILE A 22 -38.22 -49.02 5.38
C ILE A 22 -38.38 -48.24 6.69
N LEU A 23 -38.69 -48.92 7.80
CA LEU A 23 -38.82 -48.27 9.12
C LEU A 23 -37.48 -47.77 9.66
N ALA A 24 -36.39 -48.53 9.45
CA ALA A 24 -35.05 -48.14 9.87
C ALA A 24 -34.57 -46.90 9.10
N VAL A 25 -34.74 -46.88 7.77
CA VAL A 25 -34.38 -45.72 6.93
C VAL A 25 -35.22 -44.50 7.30
N THR A 26 -36.53 -44.64 7.52
CA THR A 26 -37.39 -43.51 7.91
C THR A 26 -37.14 -42.99 9.32
N SER A 27 -36.72 -43.85 10.26
CA SER A 27 -36.34 -43.44 11.62
C SER A 27 -34.98 -42.73 11.65
N TRP A 28 -34.01 -43.21 10.87
CA TRP A 28 -32.68 -42.58 10.79
C TRP A 28 -32.68 -41.29 9.98
N ASN A 29 -33.65 -41.13 9.08
CA ASN A 29 -33.77 -39.97 8.21
C ASN A 29 -34.73 -38.90 8.76
N LYS A 30 -35.01 -38.91 10.07
CA LYS A 30 -35.58 -37.73 10.74
C LYS A 30 -34.46 -36.70 10.85
N PRO A 31 -34.43 -35.62 10.05
CA PRO A 31 -33.53 -34.53 10.35
C PRO A 31 -33.87 -34.08 11.77
N GLU A 32 -32.88 -33.99 12.66
CA GLU A 32 -33.10 -33.36 13.96
C GLU A 32 -33.83 -32.05 13.70
N GLU A 33 -35.07 -31.97 14.16
CA GLU A 33 -35.94 -30.84 13.89
C GLU A 33 -35.30 -29.60 14.48
N ASN A 34 -34.73 -28.80 13.57
CA ASN A 34 -34.63 -27.36 13.61
C ASN A 34 -34.51 -26.79 15.01
N VAL A 35 -33.29 -26.47 15.46
CA VAL A 35 -33.14 -25.50 16.55
C VAL A 35 -34.03 -24.30 16.17
N ALA A 36 -35.12 -24.11 16.93
CA ALA A 36 -36.21 -23.26 16.47
C ALA A 36 -35.77 -21.80 16.38
N VAL A 37 -34.78 -21.43 17.19
CA VAL A 37 -34.25 -20.09 17.37
C VAL A 37 -32.73 -20.05 17.19
N CYS A 38 -32.21 -18.88 16.82
CA CYS A 38 -30.78 -18.65 16.77
C CYS A 38 -30.22 -18.43 18.19
N ASN A 39 -29.34 -19.33 18.61
CA ASN A 39 -28.72 -19.33 19.93
C ASN A 39 -27.44 -18.47 19.97
N GLU A 40 -26.72 -18.40 18.85
CA GLU A 40 -25.43 -17.72 18.77
C GLU A 40 -25.24 -17.08 17.39
N VAL A 41 -24.58 -15.92 17.38
CA VAL A 41 -24.15 -15.23 16.15
C VAL A 41 -22.64 -15.08 16.17
N LYS A 42 -21.95 -15.69 15.22
CA LYS A 42 -20.49 -15.58 15.06
C LYS A 42 -20.17 -14.64 13.92
N ILE A 43 -19.56 -13.50 14.26
CA ILE A 43 -19.13 -12.49 13.28
C ILE A 43 -17.62 -12.62 13.13
N ASN A 44 -17.18 -13.09 11.97
CA ASN A 44 -15.76 -13.17 11.64
C ASN A 44 -15.43 -12.07 10.63
N ILE A 45 -14.56 -11.17 11.01
CA ILE A 45 -14.09 -10.10 10.12
C ILE A 45 -12.66 -10.46 9.74
N SER A 46 -12.46 -10.88 8.50
CA SER A 46 -11.12 -11.15 7.99
C SER A 46 -10.44 -9.84 7.65
N ASP A 47 -9.27 -9.65 8.24
CA ASP A 47 -8.41 -8.51 8.01
C ASP A 47 -7.02 -9.02 7.63
N VAL A 48 -6.42 -8.42 6.61
CA VAL A 48 -5.04 -8.73 6.22
C VAL A 48 -4.06 -8.05 7.19
N ASN A 49 -4.46 -6.95 7.85
CA ASN A 49 -3.57 -6.08 8.64
C ASN A 49 -4.15 -5.60 9.99
N ASN A 50 -5.26 -6.17 10.48
CA ASN A 50 -5.91 -5.81 11.75
C ASN A 50 -6.18 -4.30 11.91
N ALA A 51 -6.56 -3.64 10.81
CA ALA A 51 -6.66 -2.21 10.63
C ALA A 51 -7.98 -1.58 11.11
N GLY A 52 -8.84 -2.31 11.82
CA GLY A 52 -9.85 -1.74 12.71
C GLY A 52 -10.90 -0.78 12.11
N PHE A 53 -11.14 -0.77 10.79
CA PHE A 53 -12.16 0.08 10.17
C PHE A 53 -13.60 -0.42 10.37
N LEU A 54 -13.77 -1.70 10.71
CA LEU A 54 -15.06 -2.31 11.00
C LEU A 54 -14.92 -3.27 12.18
N SER A 55 -15.74 -3.08 13.22
CA SER A 55 -15.79 -3.98 14.38
C SER A 55 -17.01 -4.91 14.39
N ALA A 56 -16.93 -6.01 15.13
CA ALA A 56 -18.08 -6.91 15.32
C ALA A 56 -19.26 -6.20 16.01
N GLU A 57 -18.98 -5.22 16.88
CA GLU A 57 -19.98 -4.39 17.54
C GLU A 57 -20.68 -3.46 16.53
N GLU A 58 -19.94 -2.81 15.64
CA GLU A 58 -20.52 -1.98 14.58
C GLU A 58 -21.41 -2.78 13.64
N VAL A 59 -20.97 -3.98 13.25
CA VAL A 59 -21.78 -4.91 12.44
C VAL A 59 -23.08 -5.27 13.17
N LYS A 60 -23.00 -5.58 14.47
CA LYS A 60 -24.17 -5.85 15.30
C LYS A 60 -25.10 -4.63 15.36
N ASP A 61 -24.57 -3.43 15.53
CA ASP A 61 -25.35 -2.19 15.59
C ASP A 61 -26.04 -1.87 14.26
N ILE A 62 -25.35 -2.05 13.13
CA ILE A 62 -25.93 -1.91 11.79
C ILE A 62 -27.14 -2.84 11.66
N LEU A 63 -26.98 -4.12 11.99
CA LEU A 63 -28.04 -5.11 11.90
C LEU A 63 -29.18 -4.87 12.89
N ASN A 64 -28.90 -4.35 14.08
CA ASN A 64 -29.91 -4.00 15.07
C ASN A 64 -30.78 -2.82 14.61
N LYS A 65 -30.17 -1.77 14.04
CA LYS A 65 -30.88 -0.59 13.53
C LYS A 65 -31.94 -0.94 12.48
N VAL A 66 -31.65 -1.92 11.63
CA VAL A 66 -32.57 -2.42 10.59
C VAL A 66 -33.41 -3.63 11.03
N LYS A 67 -33.33 -4.02 12.31
CA LYS A 67 -34.02 -5.17 12.91
C LYS A 67 -33.71 -6.51 12.22
N LEU A 68 -32.49 -6.69 11.71
CA LEU A 68 -32.02 -7.93 11.06
C LEU A 68 -31.06 -8.76 11.91
N TYR A 69 -30.64 -8.29 13.09
CA TYR A 69 -29.74 -9.08 13.94
C TYR A 69 -30.36 -10.44 14.32
N PRO A 70 -29.69 -11.60 14.08
CA PRO A 70 -30.34 -12.92 14.15
C PRO A 70 -30.64 -13.45 15.54
N LEU A 71 -29.90 -13.01 16.55
CA LEU A 71 -29.95 -13.59 17.90
C LEU A 71 -31.38 -13.64 18.45
N ASN A 72 -31.77 -14.78 19.04
CA ASN A 72 -33.10 -15.05 19.59
C ASN A 72 -34.27 -15.00 18.58
N LYS A 73 -33.99 -14.96 17.26
CA LYS A 73 -35.03 -15.04 16.23
C LYS A 73 -35.19 -16.46 15.71
N SER A 74 -36.37 -16.75 15.18
CA SER A 74 -36.63 -18.04 14.54
C SER A 74 -35.68 -18.30 13.38
N MET A 75 -35.09 -19.49 13.32
CA MET A 75 -34.16 -19.90 12.25
C MET A 75 -34.79 -19.84 10.85
N ASN A 76 -36.12 -20.01 10.76
CA ASN A 76 -36.88 -19.88 9.52
C ASN A 76 -37.10 -18.43 9.10
N ALA A 77 -37.22 -17.51 10.06
CA ALA A 77 -37.41 -16.08 9.80
C ALA A 77 -36.10 -15.37 9.42
N ILE A 78 -34.94 -15.94 9.79
CA ILE A 78 -33.64 -15.38 9.45
C ILE A 78 -33.37 -15.58 7.95
N ASN A 79 -33.22 -14.46 7.24
CA ASN A 79 -32.87 -14.40 5.83
C ASN A 79 -31.39 -13.98 5.68
N PRO A 80 -30.46 -14.92 5.40
CA PRO A 80 -29.04 -14.62 5.28
C PRO A 80 -28.74 -13.65 4.13
N ARG A 81 -29.42 -13.80 2.99
CA ARG A 81 -29.24 -12.91 1.83
C ARG A 81 -29.55 -11.46 2.17
N ARG A 82 -30.63 -11.20 2.93
CA ARG A 82 -30.98 -9.84 3.36
C ARG A 82 -29.95 -9.25 4.32
N ILE A 83 -29.35 -10.07 5.19
CA ILE A 83 -28.24 -9.66 6.07
C ILE A 83 -27.02 -9.28 5.22
N GLU A 84 -26.63 -10.12 4.26
CA GLU A 84 -25.51 -9.84 3.36
C GLU A 84 -25.71 -8.56 2.55
N GLU A 85 -26.86 -8.40 1.90
CA GLU A 85 -27.20 -7.22 1.11
C GLU A 85 -27.17 -5.96 1.96
N THR A 86 -27.68 -6.02 3.20
CA THR A 86 -27.65 -4.87 4.11
C THR A 86 -26.22 -4.52 4.51
N LEU A 87 -25.39 -5.51 4.86
CA LEU A 87 -24.00 -5.26 5.25
C LEU A 87 -23.17 -4.72 4.07
N ARG A 88 -23.39 -5.21 2.84
CA ARG A 88 -22.70 -4.73 1.63
C ARG A 88 -23.01 -3.26 1.29
N THR A 89 -24.05 -2.65 1.86
CA THR A 89 -24.28 -1.20 1.72
C THR A 89 -23.28 -0.37 2.53
N GLY A 90 -22.64 -0.96 3.53
CA GLY A 90 -21.64 -0.30 4.36
C GLY A 90 -20.37 0.03 3.56
N PRO A 91 -19.81 1.24 3.71
CA PRO A 91 -18.68 1.69 2.89
C PRO A 91 -17.41 0.85 3.10
N PHE A 92 -17.19 0.34 4.31
CA PHE A 92 -16.03 -0.47 4.70
C PHE A 92 -16.22 -1.97 4.46
N VAL A 93 -17.36 -2.42 3.92
CA VAL A 93 -17.63 -3.83 3.64
C VAL A 93 -17.30 -4.12 2.18
N ASN A 94 -16.33 -5.01 1.94
CA ASN A 94 -16.00 -5.47 0.60
C ASN A 94 -16.87 -6.68 0.22
N THR A 95 -16.88 -7.72 1.06
CA THR A 95 -17.79 -8.86 0.92
C THR A 95 -18.41 -9.21 2.27
N ALA A 96 -19.65 -9.69 2.24
CA ALA A 96 -20.33 -10.27 3.38
C ALA A 96 -20.94 -11.60 2.94
N GLN A 97 -20.76 -12.64 3.75
CA GLN A 97 -21.36 -13.96 3.56
C GLN A 97 -22.05 -14.36 4.85
N CYS A 98 -23.30 -14.78 4.75
CA CYS A 98 -24.09 -15.20 5.89
C CYS A 98 -24.67 -16.58 5.64
N TYR A 99 -24.54 -17.46 6.62
CA TYR A 99 -25.15 -18.78 6.56
C TYR A 99 -25.57 -19.27 7.93
N LYS A 100 -26.48 -20.24 7.92
CA LYS A 100 -27.11 -20.83 9.09
C LYS A 100 -26.59 -22.25 9.27
N THR A 101 -26.34 -22.66 10.50
CA THR A 101 -26.08 -24.07 10.82
C THR A 101 -27.33 -24.77 11.32
N THR A 102 -27.34 -26.09 11.22
CA THR A 102 -28.37 -26.94 11.84
C THR A 102 -28.39 -26.83 13.36
N SER A 103 -27.26 -26.47 13.97
CA SER A 103 -27.10 -26.26 15.42
C SER A 103 -27.63 -24.91 15.95
N GLY A 104 -28.29 -24.09 15.12
CA GLY A 104 -28.85 -22.80 15.57
C GLY A 104 -27.84 -21.66 15.68
N ILE A 105 -26.69 -21.77 15.01
CA ILE A 105 -25.67 -20.72 14.95
C ILE A 105 -25.77 -20.01 13.60
N VAL A 106 -25.67 -18.69 13.61
CA VAL A 106 -25.56 -17.88 12.39
C VAL A 106 -24.14 -17.35 12.26
N PHE A 107 -23.48 -17.68 11.15
CA PHE A 107 -22.18 -17.16 10.80
C PHE A 107 -22.31 -15.96 9.87
N ILE A 108 -21.53 -14.93 10.14
CA ILE A 108 -21.41 -13.73 9.31
C ILE A 108 -19.92 -13.50 9.08
N ASN A 109 -19.45 -13.86 7.88
CA ASN A 109 -18.07 -13.67 7.47
C ASN A 109 -17.98 -12.40 6.61
N ILE A 110 -17.13 -11.46 6.99
CA ILE A 110 -17.00 -10.16 6.34
C ILE A 110 -15.54 -9.94 5.95
N THR A 111 -15.29 -9.52 4.71
CA THR A 111 -14.01 -8.93 4.31
C THR A 111 -14.14 -7.41 4.29
N GLN A 112 -13.12 -6.73 4.81
CA GLN A 112 -13.10 -5.27 4.88
C GLN A 112 -12.54 -4.65 3.60
N ARG A 113 -13.05 -3.48 3.26
CA ARG A 113 -12.54 -2.62 2.20
C ARG A 113 -11.50 -1.67 2.80
N MET A 114 -10.27 -1.76 2.31
CA MET A 114 -9.13 -1.07 2.89
C MET A 114 -8.79 0.22 2.12
N PRO A 115 -8.65 1.37 2.81
CA PRO A 115 -8.12 2.56 2.19
C PRO A 115 -6.63 2.43 1.90
N ILE A 116 -6.18 3.10 0.83
CA ILE A 116 -4.75 3.18 0.45
C ILE A 116 -4.19 4.60 0.55
N ILE A 117 -5.06 5.61 0.62
CA ILE A 117 -4.69 7.02 0.75
C ILE A 117 -5.82 7.81 1.42
N ARG A 118 -5.47 8.81 2.23
CA ARG A 118 -6.41 9.80 2.76
C ARG A 118 -6.32 11.08 1.95
N ILE A 119 -7.44 11.64 1.54
CA ILE A 119 -7.54 12.94 0.88
C ILE A 119 -7.87 13.99 1.94
N LYS A 120 -7.05 15.05 2.00
CA LYS A 120 -7.30 16.27 2.78
C LYS A 120 -7.09 17.47 1.86
N SER A 121 -8.11 17.80 1.07
CA SER A 121 -7.98 18.86 0.07
C SER A 121 -8.21 20.25 0.65
N ASP A 122 -7.66 21.26 -0.01
CA ASP A 122 -7.79 22.67 0.35
C ASP A 122 -9.26 23.17 0.28
N ASN A 123 -10.15 22.44 -0.40
CA ASN A 123 -11.59 22.73 -0.43
C ASN A 123 -12.35 22.24 0.82
N GLY A 124 -11.65 21.63 1.79
CA GLY A 124 -12.24 21.08 3.02
C GLY A 124 -12.67 19.62 2.94
N ASP A 125 -12.52 18.96 1.78
CA ASP A 125 -12.81 17.52 1.65
C ASP A 125 -11.83 16.68 2.48
N ASP A 126 -12.38 15.81 3.34
CA ASP A 126 -11.63 14.84 4.15
C ASP A 126 -12.28 13.46 4.07
N TYR A 127 -11.64 12.54 3.35
CA TYR A 127 -12.13 11.19 3.13
C TYR A 127 -10.99 10.24 2.74
N TYR A 128 -11.25 8.94 2.72
CA TYR A 128 -10.28 7.95 2.24
C TYR A 128 -10.65 7.42 0.85
N LEU A 129 -9.65 6.92 0.13
CA LEU A 129 -9.82 6.20 -1.13
C LEU A 129 -9.26 4.78 -1.00
N ASP A 130 -9.96 3.82 -1.59
CA ASP A 130 -9.43 2.47 -1.78
C ASP A 130 -8.61 2.35 -3.07
N ASP A 131 -8.10 1.15 -3.33
CA ASP A 131 -7.28 0.82 -4.49
C ASP A 131 -8.02 0.82 -5.83
N ASN A 132 -9.34 0.91 -5.81
CA ASN A 132 -10.20 1.02 -6.98
C ASN A 132 -10.72 2.45 -7.20
N GLY A 133 -10.32 3.40 -6.34
CA GLY A 133 -10.71 4.78 -6.39
C GLY A 133 -12.11 5.07 -5.87
N GLY A 134 -12.76 4.14 -5.19
CA GLY A 134 -14.04 4.45 -4.54
C GLY A 134 -13.82 5.08 -3.17
N ILE A 135 -14.73 5.98 -2.81
CA ILE A 135 -14.64 6.80 -1.60
C ILE A 135 -15.07 6.00 -0.37
N LEU A 136 -14.34 6.21 0.72
CA LEU A 136 -14.60 5.70 2.06
C LEU A 136 -14.73 6.93 2.98
N PRO A 137 -15.79 7.03 3.79
CA PRO A 137 -15.98 8.18 4.68
C PRO A 137 -14.90 8.21 5.75
N ASN A 138 -14.77 9.34 6.43
CA ASN A 138 -13.91 9.44 7.59
C ASN A 138 -14.37 8.43 8.66
N SER A 139 -13.41 7.79 9.33
CA SER A 139 -13.64 6.79 10.36
C SER A 139 -12.94 7.21 11.64
N LYS A 140 -13.33 6.63 12.77
CA LYS A 140 -12.62 6.87 14.04
C LYS A 140 -11.23 6.23 14.08
N TYR A 141 -10.88 5.42 13.08
CA TYR A 141 -9.64 4.65 13.05
C TYR A 141 -8.46 5.49 12.54
N ILE A 142 -7.32 5.33 13.23
CA ILE A 142 -6.05 5.97 12.89
C ILE A 142 -5.19 4.93 12.19
N SER A 143 -4.95 5.13 10.90
CA SER A 143 -4.11 4.25 10.07
C SER A 143 -2.91 5.02 9.52
N ASP A 144 -1.75 4.37 9.50
CA ASP A 144 -0.55 4.87 8.82
C ASP A 144 -0.76 4.81 7.29
N LEU A 145 -1.38 5.86 6.76
CA LEU A 145 -1.64 6.03 5.33
C LEU A 145 -0.98 7.29 4.82
N ILE A 146 -0.57 7.24 3.55
CA ILE A 146 -0.18 8.43 2.81
C ILE A 146 -1.34 9.44 2.83
N ILE A 147 -1.02 10.71 3.04
CA ILE A 147 -1.99 11.80 2.99
C ILE A 147 -1.79 12.60 1.70
N ALA A 148 -2.84 12.70 0.88
CA ALA A 148 -2.87 13.62 -0.24
C ALA A 148 -3.46 14.98 0.18
N THR A 149 -2.75 16.05 -0.13
CA THR A 149 -3.12 17.44 0.21
C THR A 149 -3.07 18.35 -1.02
N GLY A 150 -3.58 19.58 -0.90
CA GLY A 150 -3.53 20.56 -1.97
C GLY A 150 -4.82 20.65 -2.79
N SER A 151 -4.66 21.09 -4.03
CA SER A 151 -5.75 21.36 -4.98
C SER A 151 -6.27 20.06 -5.61
N ILE A 152 -7.15 19.36 -4.90
CA ILE A 152 -7.65 18.04 -5.27
C ILE A 152 -9.17 18.08 -5.42
N ASN A 153 -9.67 17.76 -6.61
CA ASN A 153 -11.09 17.47 -6.79
C ASN A 153 -11.36 15.96 -6.78
N ARG A 154 -12.60 15.57 -6.50
CA ARG A 154 -13.02 14.16 -6.38
C ARG A 154 -12.76 13.35 -7.64
N ILE A 155 -12.85 13.93 -8.82
CA ILE A 155 -12.60 13.23 -10.09
C ILE A 155 -11.12 12.87 -10.17
N PHE A 156 -10.22 13.84 -9.97
CA PHE A 156 -8.78 13.62 -9.98
C PHE A 156 -8.36 12.61 -8.90
N ALA A 157 -8.94 12.72 -7.70
CA ALA A 157 -8.66 11.80 -6.61
C ALA A 157 -9.01 10.34 -6.96
N GLN A 158 -10.25 10.09 -7.39
CA GLN A 158 -10.74 8.74 -7.69
C GLN A 158 -10.04 8.12 -8.90
N TYR A 159 -9.66 8.93 -9.89
CA TYR A 159 -9.20 8.43 -11.18
C TYR A 159 -7.69 8.48 -11.40
N TYR A 160 -6.95 9.30 -10.66
CA TYR A 160 -5.51 9.49 -10.83
C TYR A 160 -4.75 9.24 -9.53
N LEU A 161 -5.15 9.87 -8.42
CA LEU A 161 -4.45 9.70 -7.15
C LEU A 161 -4.57 8.28 -6.59
N SER A 162 -5.72 7.63 -6.77
CA SER A 162 -5.89 6.21 -6.42
C SER A 162 -4.86 5.32 -7.13
N SER A 163 -4.62 5.55 -8.42
CA SER A 163 -3.63 4.81 -9.21
C SER A 163 -2.20 5.14 -8.77
N LEU A 164 -1.88 6.41 -8.54
CA LEU A 164 -0.57 6.82 -8.02
C LEU A 164 -0.27 6.16 -6.66
N ALA A 165 -1.21 6.25 -5.72
CA ALA A 165 -1.09 5.65 -4.40
C ALA A 165 -0.93 4.13 -4.48
N LYS A 166 -1.67 3.46 -5.37
CA LYS A 166 -1.56 2.02 -5.60
C LYS A 166 -0.14 1.61 -6.00
N GLU A 167 0.48 2.37 -6.89
CA GLU A 167 1.84 2.07 -7.38
C GLU A 167 2.91 2.40 -6.32
N ILE A 168 2.72 3.44 -5.50
CA ILE A 168 3.61 3.72 -4.35
C ILE A 168 3.48 2.61 -3.30
N ASN A 169 2.25 2.24 -2.93
CA ASN A 169 1.97 1.25 -1.90
C ASN A 169 2.38 -0.18 -2.30
N ALA A 170 2.51 -0.46 -3.60
CA ALA A 170 3.00 -1.75 -4.11
C ALA A 170 4.47 -2.00 -3.77
N SER A 171 5.25 -0.96 -3.47
CA SER A 171 6.65 -1.10 -3.07
C SER A 171 6.81 -0.85 -1.57
N PRO A 172 7.27 -1.84 -0.77
CA PRO A 172 7.50 -1.64 0.65
C PRO A 172 8.49 -0.51 0.95
N PHE A 173 9.46 -0.28 0.07
CA PHE A 173 10.39 0.84 0.21
C PHE A 173 9.68 2.19 0.06
N TRP A 174 8.90 2.38 -1.02
CA TRP A 174 8.23 3.66 -1.27
C TRP A 174 7.06 3.92 -0.33
N LEU A 175 6.31 2.88 0.05
CA LEU A 175 5.26 2.96 1.06
C LEU A 175 5.79 3.52 2.38
N ASN A 176 6.97 3.07 2.83
CA ASN A 176 7.57 3.55 4.07
C ASN A 176 8.34 4.87 3.93
N GLN A 177 8.66 5.26 2.69
CA GLN A 177 9.46 6.45 2.42
C GLN A 177 8.62 7.68 2.11
N ILE A 178 7.38 7.55 1.63
CA ILE A 178 6.51 8.67 1.24
C ILE A 178 5.41 8.88 2.29
N GLU A 179 5.38 10.05 2.92
CA GLU A 179 4.35 10.39 3.92
C GLU A 179 3.18 11.14 3.30
N GLN A 180 3.49 12.05 2.39
CA GLN A 180 2.49 12.95 1.81
C GLN A 180 2.67 13.10 0.31
N ILE A 181 1.54 13.20 -0.37
CA ILE A 181 1.44 13.62 -1.77
C ILE A 181 0.80 15.01 -1.76
N HIS A 182 1.50 16.03 -2.24
CA HIS A 182 0.94 17.36 -2.39
C HIS A 182 0.61 17.62 -3.86
N VAL A 183 -0.63 18.05 -4.13
CA VAL A 183 -1.12 18.34 -5.49
C VAL A 183 -1.17 19.85 -5.68
N LEU A 184 -0.34 20.33 -6.58
CA LEU A 184 -0.27 21.74 -6.93
C LEU A 184 -1.51 22.19 -7.72
N PRO A 185 -1.81 23.51 -7.80
CA PRO A 185 -2.96 24.03 -8.55
C PRO A 185 -3.01 23.63 -10.03
N ASP A 186 -1.85 23.42 -10.65
CA ASP A 186 -1.70 22.97 -12.04
C ASP A 186 -1.77 21.44 -12.20
N ARG A 187 -2.01 20.71 -11.10
CA ARG A 187 -1.99 19.23 -10.97
C ARG A 187 -0.60 18.61 -11.02
N GLY A 188 0.46 19.40 -10.83
CA GLY A 188 1.78 18.88 -10.53
C GLY A 188 1.78 18.06 -9.24
N ILE A 189 2.57 16.99 -9.20
CA ILE A 189 2.65 16.08 -8.05
C ILE A 189 3.98 16.28 -7.32
N GLU A 190 3.88 16.65 -6.06
CA GLU A 190 4.98 16.68 -5.12
C GLU A 190 4.86 15.52 -4.13
N LEU A 191 5.97 14.87 -3.82
CA LEU A 191 6.08 13.84 -2.81
C LEU A 191 6.92 14.38 -1.65
N VAL A 192 6.41 14.21 -0.44
CA VAL A 192 7.10 14.56 0.79
C VAL A 192 7.60 13.26 1.42
N PRO A 193 8.93 13.05 1.49
CA PRO A 193 9.49 11.85 2.06
C PRO A 193 9.49 11.89 3.60
N ARG A 194 9.52 10.71 4.23
CA ARG A 194 9.74 10.53 5.67
C ARG A 194 11.15 10.95 6.10
N VAL A 195 12.14 10.76 5.22
CA VAL A 195 13.55 11.04 5.52
C VAL A 195 14.07 12.20 4.67
N GLY A 196 14.65 13.17 5.35
CA GLY A 196 15.16 14.41 4.78
C GLY A 196 14.07 15.48 4.64
N ASN A 197 14.47 16.68 4.25
CA ASN A 197 13.60 17.86 4.15
C ASN A 197 13.35 18.29 2.70
N GLN A 198 13.70 17.44 1.74
CA GLN A 198 13.53 17.71 0.33
C GLN A 198 12.10 17.45 -0.14
N ILE A 199 11.56 18.35 -0.96
CA ILE A 199 10.35 18.11 -1.73
C ILE A 199 10.72 17.45 -3.06
N ILE A 200 10.01 16.41 -3.45
CA ILE A 200 10.29 15.66 -4.68
C ILE A 200 9.17 15.93 -5.67
N PHE A 201 9.45 16.67 -6.72
CA PHE A 201 8.49 16.91 -7.79
C PHE A 201 8.55 15.79 -8.81
N LEU A 202 7.47 15.00 -8.87
CA LEU A 202 7.35 13.88 -9.79
C LEU A 202 7.03 14.37 -11.22
N GLY A 203 6.34 15.50 -11.34
CA GLY A 203 5.77 16.02 -12.58
C GLY A 203 4.26 15.80 -12.65
N TYR A 204 3.73 15.67 -13.86
CA TYR A 204 2.29 15.55 -14.12
C TYR A 204 1.91 14.11 -14.48
N LEU A 205 0.82 13.62 -13.89
CA LEU A 205 0.34 12.27 -14.18
C LEU A 205 -0.16 12.17 -15.64
N PRO A 206 0.19 11.10 -16.37
CA PRO A 206 -0.18 10.95 -17.76
C PRO A 206 -1.69 10.80 -17.93
N TYR A 207 -2.23 11.42 -18.98
CA TYR A 207 -3.64 11.31 -19.33
C TYR A 207 -3.95 9.97 -20.00
N GLY A 208 -5.07 9.36 -19.62
CA GLY A 208 -5.61 8.17 -20.27
C GLY A 208 -7.11 8.25 -20.43
N LYS A 209 -7.60 8.01 -21.65
CA LYS A 209 -9.03 8.05 -21.99
C LYS A 209 -9.83 6.99 -21.22
N TYR A 210 -9.30 5.77 -21.14
CA TYR A 210 -9.94 4.64 -20.46
C TYR A 210 -9.18 4.28 -19.19
N LYS A 211 -9.88 3.73 -18.19
CA LYS A 211 -9.30 3.36 -16.87
C LYS A 211 -8.02 2.54 -17.02
N SER A 212 -8.04 1.47 -17.80
CA SER A 212 -6.87 0.58 -18.00
C SER A 212 -5.69 1.27 -18.66
N ALA A 213 -5.93 2.15 -19.64
CA ALA A 213 -4.86 2.92 -20.29
C ALA A 213 -4.23 3.93 -19.34
N ARG A 214 -5.06 4.58 -18.51
CA ARG A 214 -4.61 5.53 -17.49
C ARG A 214 -3.79 4.85 -16.41
N GLU A 215 -4.29 3.76 -15.84
CA GLU A 215 -3.58 2.98 -14.82
C GLU A 215 -2.23 2.47 -15.33
N ARG A 216 -2.18 1.95 -16.56
CA ARG A 216 -0.93 1.52 -17.18
C ARG A 216 0.04 2.67 -17.38
N GLY A 217 -0.42 3.80 -17.93
CA GLY A 217 0.41 4.98 -18.14
C GLY A 217 0.97 5.53 -16.82
N ILE A 218 0.13 5.61 -15.78
CA ILE A 218 0.55 6.03 -14.44
C ILE A 218 1.58 5.07 -13.87
N ARG A 219 1.35 3.75 -13.96
CA ARG A 219 2.31 2.72 -13.52
C ARG A 219 3.68 2.90 -14.17
N GLU A 220 3.73 2.98 -15.49
CA GLU A 220 4.98 3.12 -16.24
C GLU A 220 5.70 4.42 -15.87
N PHE A 221 4.95 5.52 -15.78
CA PHE A 221 5.46 6.82 -15.35
C PHE A 221 6.05 6.75 -13.94
N VAL A 222 5.27 6.33 -12.94
CA VAL A 222 5.67 6.28 -11.53
C VAL A 222 6.87 5.35 -11.34
N SER A 223 6.83 4.15 -11.92
CA SER A 223 7.92 3.18 -11.83
C SER A 223 9.24 3.76 -12.38
N LYS A 224 9.22 4.38 -13.56
CA LYS A 224 10.40 5.00 -14.17
C LYS A 224 10.97 6.14 -13.32
N LYS A 225 10.10 7.02 -12.80
CA LYS A 225 10.52 8.18 -11.99
C LYS A 225 11.09 7.73 -10.64
N LEU A 226 10.42 6.81 -9.96
CA LEU A 226 10.85 6.29 -8.67
C LEU A 226 12.12 5.44 -8.78
N ASP A 227 12.28 4.62 -9.82
CA ASP A 227 13.54 3.91 -10.07
C ASP A 227 14.72 4.90 -10.21
N ARG A 228 14.54 5.97 -10.98
CA ARG A 228 15.57 7.03 -11.11
C ARG A 228 15.88 7.69 -9.77
N LEU A 229 14.86 8.02 -8.98
CA LEU A 229 15.04 8.58 -7.64
C LEU A 229 15.79 7.61 -6.72
N SER A 230 15.50 6.31 -6.79
CA SER A 230 16.21 5.29 -6.01
C SER A 230 17.69 5.24 -6.35
N LYS A 231 18.04 5.36 -7.64
CA LYS A 231 19.43 5.43 -8.12
C LYS A 231 20.10 6.71 -7.62
N PHE A 232 19.39 7.83 -7.64
CA PHE A 232 19.91 9.08 -7.09
C PHE A 232 20.18 9.00 -5.58
N TYR A 233 19.31 8.35 -4.82
CA TYR A 233 19.56 8.11 -3.39
C TYR A 233 20.80 7.25 -3.16
N LYS A 234 20.96 6.16 -3.93
CA LYS A 234 22.10 5.25 -3.79
C LYS A 234 23.43 5.88 -4.20
N TYR A 235 23.48 6.59 -5.32
CA TYR A 235 24.74 7.03 -5.93
C TYR A 235 25.00 8.53 -5.78
N GLY A 236 23.96 9.36 -5.75
CA GLY A 236 24.06 10.81 -5.61
C GLY A 236 24.11 11.25 -4.15
N MET A 237 23.04 10.96 -3.40
CA MET A 237 22.90 11.40 -2.00
C MET A 237 23.96 10.81 -1.08
N SER A 238 24.47 9.61 -1.37
CA SER A 238 25.59 9.01 -0.62
C SER A 238 26.90 9.78 -0.74
N LYS A 239 27.05 10.65 -1.74
CA LYS A 239 28.24 11.49 -1.94
C LYS A 239 28.07 12.89 -1.36
N VAL A 240 26.88 13.47 -1.46
CA VAL A 240 26.64 14.88 -1.13
C VAL A 240 25.90 15.09 0.20
N GLY A 241 25.31 14.04 0.77
CA GLY A 241 24.51 14.10 1.99
C GLY A 241 23.04 14.47 1.76
N TRP A 242 22.21 14.22 2.77
CA TRP A 242 20.75 14.36 2.69
C TRP A 242 20.22 15.80 2.76
N ASN A 243 21.02 16.73 3.28
CA ASN A 243 20.59 18.10 3.58
C ASN A 243 21.03 19.13 2.52
N LEU A 244 21.66 18.70 1.43
CA LEU A 244 22.16 19.64 0.41
C LEU A 244 21.04 20.24 -0.44
N TYR A 245 19.97 19.48 -0.69
CA TYR A 245 18.92 19.87 -1.64
C TYR A 245 17.58 20.03 -0.92
N SER A 246 16.89 21.13 -1.21
CA SER A 246 15.54 21.38 -0.70
C SER A 246 14.46 20.91 -1.69
N TYR A 247 14.80 20.75 -2.97
CA TYR A 247 13.87 20.36 -4.02
C TYR A 247 14.54 19.45 -5.04
N ILE A 248 13.90 18.34 -5.39
CA ILE A 248 14.34 17.36 -6.39
C ILE A 248 13.28 17.28 -7.46
N ASN A 249 13.58 17.76 -8.67
CA ASN A 249 12.68 17.68 -9.82
C ASN A 249 13.01 16.45 -10.68
N LEU A 250 12.04 15.54 -10.80
CA LEU A 250 12.09 14.31 -11.60
C LEU A 250 11.29 14.39 -12.90
N GLU A 251 10.65 15.52 -13.22
CA GLU A 251 9.76 15.70 -14.38
C GLU A 251 10.43 15.31 -15.70
N PHE A 252 11.73 15.58 -15.84
CA PHE A 252 12.49 15.24 -17.04
C PHE A 252 12.90 13.76 -17.07
N ASP A 253 13.05 13.21 -18.27
CA ASP A 253 13.34 11.78 -18.43
C ASP A 253 14.82 11.41 -18.42
N ASN A 254 15.71 12.37 -18.69
CA ASN A 254 17.14 12.12 -18.81
C ASN A 254 17.98 12.83 -17.75
N GLN A 255 17.34 13.55 -16.82
CA GLN A 255 18.05 14.31 -15.80
C GLN A 255 17.21 14.44 -14.53
N ILE A 256 17.91 14.74 -13.43
CA ILE A 256 17.33 15.17 -12.17
C ILE A 256 17.84 16.58 -11.93
N VAL A 257 16.94 17.52 -11.68
CA VAL A 257 17.32 18.91 -11.39
C VAL A 257 17.06 19.17 -9.91
N CYS A 258 18.12 19.51 -9.17
CA CYS A 258 18.01 19.78 -7.74
C CYS A 258 18.18 21.27 -7.44
N LYS A 259 17.36 21.80 -6.55
CA LYS A 259 17.57 23.12 -5.94
C LYS A 259 18.35 22.94 -4.64
N LYS A 260 19.51 23.60 -4.54
CA LYS A 260 20.29 23.61 -3.30
C LYS A 260 19.52 24.32 -2.19
N GLN A 261 19.63 23.77 -0.99
CA GLN A 261 19.20 24.45 0.22
C GLN A 261 20.13 25.64 0.44
N LEU A 262 19.57 26.85 0.52
CA LEU A 262 20.33 28.01 0.96
C LEU A 262 20.52 27.86 2.47
N HIS A 263 21.73 27.57 2.90
CA HIS A 263 22.10 27.74 4.29
C HIS A 263 22.18 29.25 4.55
N GLU A 264 21.14 29.83 5.15
CA GLU A 264 21.36 31.03 5.95
C GLU A 264 22.19 30.59 7.15
N GLU A 265 23.46 31.00 7.18
CA GLU A 265 24.32 30.83 8.33
C GLU A 265 23.67 31.54 9.52
N ALA A 266 23.04 30.78 10.40
CA ALA A 266 22.58 31.27 11.68
C ALA A 266 23.81 31.69 12.51
N GLY A 267 24.05 33.00 12.53
CA GLY A 267 24.73 33.76 13.59
C GLY A 267 25.89 33.07 14.32
N ALA A 268 27.09 33.12 13.74
CA ALA A 268 28.32 33.13 14.53
C ALA A 268 28.74 34.58 14.77
N GLU A 269 28.06 35.26 15.70
CA GLU A 269 28.67 36.43 16.36
C GLU A 269 29.84 35.93 17.23
N LYS A 270 31.06 36.05 16.71
CA LYS A 270 32.25 36.19 17.56
C LYS A 270 32.70 37.64 17.55
N SER A 271 32.27 38.31 18.62
CA SER A 271 32.93 39.41 19.33
C SER A 271 34.21 39.98 18.69
N ILE A 272 34.09 41.27 18.39
CA ILE A 272 35.17 42.23 18.20
C ILE A 272 36.23 42.08 19.30
N THR A 273 37.48 41.83 18.92
CA THR A 273 38.65 42.40 19.61
C THR A 273 39.45 43.19 18.60
N ARG A 274 39.50 44.50 18.83
CA ARG A 274 40.19 45.52 18.05
C ARG A 274 41.48 45.89 18.76
N SER A 275 42.63 45.57 18.16
CA SER A 275 43.98 46.12 18.38
C SER A 275 44.97 45.14 17.71
N GLU A 276 45.84 45.45 16.76
CA GLU A 276 46.51 46.69 16.36
C GLU A 276 46.87 46.62 14.86
N ALA A 277 46.85 47.79 14.22
CA ALA A 277 47.55 48.02 12.96
C ALA A 277 48.95 48.57 13.29
N VAL A 278 50.00 48.00 12.70
CA VAL A 278 51.28 48.67 12.51
C VAL A 278 51.81 48.35 11.11
N ASP A 279 51.77 49.36 10.25
CA ASP A 279 52.50 49.48 8.99
C ASP A 279 53.87 50.12 9.30
N VAL A 280 55.00 49.48 8.95
CA VAL A 280 56.25 50.19 8.58
C VAL A 280 57.05 49.36 7.56
N LYS A 281 57.51 50.06 6.52
CA LYS A 281 58.26 49.64 5.32
C LYS A 281 59.73 49.24 5.57
N LYS A 282 60.22 48.38 4.65
CA LYS A 282 61.55 48.29 3.97
C LYS A 282 62.86 48.43 4.77
N ASN A 283 63.74 47.42 4.65
CA ASN A 283 65.02 47.48 3.91
C ASN A 283 65.74 46.10 3.91
N ASP A 284 66.12 45.61 2.72
CA ASP A 284 67.25 44.68 2.46
C ASP A 284 68.58 45.48 2.47
N PRO A 285 69.83 44.94 2.29
CA PRO A 285 70.25 43.59 1.82
C PRO A 285 71.55 42.97 2.45
N GLU A 286 71.84 41.69 2.14
CA GLU A 286 73.18 41.08 1.82
C GLU A 286 73.01 39.53 1.76
N VAL A 287 73.08 38.83 0.62
CA VAL A 287 74.16 38.47 -0.35
C VAL A 287 75.05 37.27 0.06
N LEU A 288 75.29 36.41 -0.95
CA LEU A 288 76.26 35.28 -1.15
C LEU A 288 75.63 33.87 -1.09
N GLU A 289 75.80 32.94 -2.05
CA GLU A 289 76.41 32.87 -3.40
C GLU A 289 75.94 31.52 -4.02
N LYS A 290 75.52 31.47 -5.31
CA LYS A 290 76.13 30.75 -6.47
C LYS A 290 76.69 29.33 -6.18
N LYS A 291 76.46 28.25 -6.95
CA LYS A 291 76.35 27.99 -8.41
C LYS A 291 75.87 26.52 -8.59
N SER A 292 74.99 26.18 -9.56
CA SER A 292 75.26 25.51 -10.87
C SER A 292 76.27 24.34 -10.82
N SER A 293 76.12 23.16 -11.44
CA SER A 293 75.46 22.77 -12.71
C SER A 293 75.71 21.27 -12.98
N GLU A 294 74.78 20.62 -13.70
CA GLU A 294 74.95 19.59 -14.77
C GLU A 294 75.65 18.23 -14.48
N VAL A 295 75.48 17.09 -15.21
CA VAL A 295 74.63 16.46 -16.24
C VAL A 295 75.24 15.06 -16.45
N LYS A 296 74.44 14.03 -16.81
CA LYS A 296 74.68 12.93 -17.80
C LYS A 296 73.83 11.69 -17.42
N LYS A 297 72.87 11.19 -18.20
CA LYS A 297 72.83 10.52 -19.54
C LYS A 297 73.48 9.13 -19.60
N GLU A 298 72.65 8.11 -19.91
CA GLU A 298 72.80 6.99 -20.89
C GLU A 298 71.54 6.07 -20.73
N LYS A 299 70.65 5.77 -21.70
CA LYS A 299 70.70 5.02 -23.00
C LYS A 299 71.37 3.63 -22.85
N LYS A 300 70.85 2.48 -23.34
CA LYS A 300 70.06 2.20 -24.56
C LYS A 300 69.66 0.68 -24.65
N THR A 301 68.77 0.36 -25.62
CA THR A 301 68.62 -0.87 -26.47
C THR A 301 68.13 -2.20 -25.87
N ASP A 302 67.39 -3.11 -26.53
CA ASP A 302 66.67 -3.21 -27.84
C ASP A 302 65.72 -4.46 -27.78
N GLY A 303 64.73 -4.58 -28.68
CA GLY A 303 63.81 -5.74 -28.85
C GLY A 303 64.47 -7.01 -29.45
N PRO A 304 63.76 -8.09 -29.89
CA PRO A 304 62.55 -8.12 -30.78
C PRO A 304 61.44 -9.16 -30.36
N MET A 305 60.15 -9.05 -30.73
CA MET A 305 59.37 -9.48 -31.94
C MET A 305 58.83 -10.95 -31.94
N ALA A 306 57.63 -11.12 -32.53
CA ALA A 306 56.88 -12.35 -32.91
C ALA A 306 56.01 -13.03 -31.81
N GLU A 307 54.84 -13.65 -32.01
CA GLU A 307 53.80 -13.78 -33.07
C GLU A 307 52.68 -14.69 -32.47
N GLU A 308 51.56 -14.88 -33.18
CA GLU A 308 50.53 -15.96 -33.02
C GLU A 308 49.36 -15.83 -31.99
N GLY A 309 48.18 -15.46 -32.51
CA GLY A 309 46.98 -16.31 -32.69
C GLY A 309 46.11 -16.82 -31.50
N PRO A 310 44.82 -17.17 -31.71
CA PRO A 310 43.77 -17.22 -30.67
C PRO A 310 43.16 -18.62 -30.37
N THR A 311 42.57 -18.78 -29.17
CA THR A 311 41.50 -19.74 -28.74
C THR A 311 41.27 -19.50 -27.22
N GLU A 312 40.10 -19.54 -26.58
CA GLU A 312 38.76 -20.13 -26.80
C GLU A 312 37.65 -19.14 -26.37
#